data_AF-A0A7X7NII9-F1
#
_entry.id   AF-A0A7X7NII9-F1
#
_cell.length_a   1.000
_cell.length_b   1.000
_cell.length_c   1.000
_cell.angle_alpha   90.00
_cell.angle_beta   90.00
_cell.angle_gamma   90.00
#
_symmetry.space_group_name_H-M   'P 1'
#
loop_
_entity.id
_entity.type
_entity.pdbx_description
1 polymer ?
#
loop_
_entity_poly.entity_id
_entity_poly.type
_entity_poly.pdbx_seq_one_letter_code
_entity_poly.pdbx_strand_id
1 'polypeptide(L)' 'TYKEEPWEGNPLLEGSGKGWNAERMHHVDLHRTGEKSWVASVDGWKRSTRIHFGY' A
#
# COMPACT_ATOMS: atom_id res chain seq x y z
N THR A 1 -19.78 19.78 14.86
CA THR A 1 -18.34 19.93 14.57
C THR A 1 -17.84 18.62 14.00
N TYR A 2 -17.07 18.65 12.91
CA TYR A 2 -16.45 17.44 12.35
C TYR A 2 -15.30 16.95 13.25
N LYS A 3 -15.13 15.63 13.36
CA LYS A 3 -14.04 14.98 14.10
C LYS A 3 -13.65 13.69 13.38
N GLU A 4 -12.35 13.48 13.24
CA GLU A 4 -11.78 12.23 12.71
C GLU A 4 -11.79 11.15 13.79
N GLU A 5 -12.19 9.94 13.42
CA GLU A 5 -12.17 8.78 14.31
C GLU A 5 -11.62 7.54 13.59
N PRO A 6 -10.84 6.68 14.28
CA PRO A 6 -10.32 5.46 13.69
C PRO A 6 -11.44 4.51 13.29
N TRP A 7 -11.29 3.89 12.12
CA TRP A 7 -12.19 2.82 11.72
C TRP A 7 -11.89 1.52 12.48
N GLU A 8 -12.93 0.84 12.96
CA GLU A 8 -12.78 -0.40 13.73
C GLU A 8 -12.18 -1.56 12.90
N GLY A 9 -12.35 -1.54 11.59
CA GLY A 9 -11.85 -2.57 10.67
C GLY A 9 -10.38 -2.41 10.25
N ASN A 10 -9.61 -1.54 10.90
CA ASN A 10 -8.21 -1.35 10.56
C ASN A 10 -7.34 -2.61 10.83
N PRO A 11 -6.32 -2.88 10.00
CA PRO A 11 -5.94 -2.13 8.80
C PRO A 11 -6.83 -2.49 7.59
N LEU A 12 -7.16 -1.49 6.76
CA LEU A 12 -7.89 -1.72 5.49
C LEU A 12 -7.04 -2.49 4.47
N LEU A 13 -5.72 -2.27 4.47
CA LEU A 13 -4.74 -2.92 3.62
C LEU A 13 -3.47 -3.21 4.44
N GLU A 14 -2.84 -4.34 4.17
CA GLU A 14 -1.56 -4.71 4.77
C GLU A 14 -0.54 -5.12 3.69
N GLY A 15 0.74 -5.01 4.03
CA GLY A 15 1.82 -5.49 3.16
C GLY A 15 1.71 -6.98 2.94
N SER A 16 1.90 -7.43 1.70
CA SER A 16 1.77 -8.85 1.35
C SER A 16 2.95 -9.71 1.82
N GLY A 17 4.02 -9.07 2.30
CA GLY A 17 5.31 -9.71 2.58
C GLY A 17 6.07 -10.21 1.34
N LYS A 18 5.55 -10.01 0.12
CA LYS A 18 6.18 -10.49 -1.13
C LYS A 18 6.06 -9.48 -2.28
N GLY A 19 7.03 -9.47 -3.18
CA GLY A 19 6.96 -8.64 -4.39
C GLY A 19 7.13 -7.14 -4.12
N TRP A 20 6.49 -6.30 -4.94
CA TRP A 20 6.63 -4.84 -4.86
C TRP A 20 5.85 -4.23 -3.69
N ASN A 21 4.77 -4.90 -3.26
CA ASN A 21 3.89 -4.48 -2.17
C ASN A 21 4.19 -5.26 -0.86
N ALA A 22 5.45 -5.64 -0.66
CA ALA A 22 5.85 -6.47 0.48
C ALA A 22 5.85 -5.69 1.80
N GLU A 23 6.43 -4.49 1.80
CA GLU A 23 6.65 -3.67 2.98
C GLU A 23 6.41 -2.18 2.67
N ARG A 24 6.26 -1.36 3.73
CA ARG A 24 6.15 0.11 3.68
C ARG A 24 5.04 0.62 2.77
N MET A 25 3.84 0.09 2.98
CA MET A 25 2.58 0.54 2.38
C MET A 25 1.82 1.43 3.39
N HIS A 26 2.37 2.56 3.78
CA HIS A 26 1.79 3.39 4.84
C HIS A 26 0.70 4.35 4.33
N HIS A 27 0.62 4.55 3.02
CA HIS A 27 -0.28 5.49 2.39
C HIS A 27 -1.22 4.79 1.39
N VAL A 28 -2.50 5.17 1.43
CA VAL A 28 -3.53 4.69 0.51
C VAL A 28 -4.38 5.87 0.04
N ASP A 29 -4.60 5.96 -1.27
CA ASP A 29 -5.58 6.85 -1.89
C ASP A 29 -6.57 6.01 -2.73
N LEU A 30 -7.87 6.24 -2.53
CA LEU A 30 -8.94 5.42 -3.10
C LEU A 30 -9.62 6.17 -4.24
N HIS A 31 -9.51 5.65 -5.46
CA HIS A 31 -10.16 6.19 -6.64
C HIS A 31 -11.33 5.29 -7.07
N ARG A 32 -12.52 5.88 -7.20
CA ARG A 32 -13.70 5.16 -7.67
C ARG A 32 -13.65 5.02 -9.20
N THR A 33 -13.80 3.80 -9.70
CA THR A 33 -13.79 3.49 -11.15
C THR A 33 -15.14 3.05 -11.69
N GLY A 34 -16.15 2.92 -10.82
CA GLY A 34 -17.52 2.51 -11.18
C GLY A 34 -18.46 2.56 -9.96
N GLU A 35 -19.67 2.02 -10.07
CA GLU A 35 -20.63 2.02 -8.94
C GLU A 35 -20.17 1.17 -7.75
N LYS A 36 -19.48 0.06 -8.02
CA LYS A 36 -18.99 -0.90 -7.00
C LYS A 36 -17.54 -1.29 -7.22
N SER A 37 -16.78 -0.48 -7.95
CA SER A 37 -15.38 -0.74 -8.26
C SER A 37 -14.51 0.44 -7.84
N TRP A 38 -13.38 0.10 -7.24
CA TRP A 38 -12.40 1.03 -6.73
C TRP A 38 -11.00 0.54 -7.09
N VAL A 39 -10.10 1.49 -7.27
CA VAL A 39 -8.66 1.25 -7.40
C VAL A 39 -7.98 2.01 -6.28
N ALA A 40 -7.11 1.33 -5.54
CA ALA A 40 -6.27 1.95 -4.53
C ALA A 40 -4.89 2.27 -5.13
N SER A 41 -4.48 3.52 -5.03
CA SER A 41 -3.08 3.92 -5.22
C SER A 41 -2.39 3.81 -3.86
N VAL A 42 -1.33 3.01 -3.80
CA VAL A 42 -0.59 2.74 -2.55
C VAL A 42 0.89 2.95 -2.78
N ASP A 43 1.60 3.41 -1.75
CA ASP A 43 3.06 3.33 -1.75
C ASP A 43 3.50 1.88 -1.49
N GLY A 44 4.78 1.61 -1.74
CA GLY A 44 5.34 0.28 -1.51
C GLY A 44 6.85 0.30 -1.68
N TRP A 45 7.53 -0.49 -0.87
CA TRP A 45 8.97 -0.68 -0.98
C TRP A 45 9.33 -2.16 -1.06
N LYS A 46 10.31 -2.44 -1.92
CA LYS A 46 10.98 -3.73 -2.01
C LYS A 46 12.47 -3.55 -1.77
N ARG A 47 13.00 -4.26 -0.78
CA ARG A 47 14.45 -4.42 -0.65
C ARG A 47 14.97 -5.23 -1.83
N SER A 48 15.88 -4.65 -2.60
CA SER A 48 16.60 -5.34 -3.66
C SER A 48 18.07 -5.34 -3.33
N THR A 49 18.63 -6.51 -3.05
CA THR A 49 20.08 -6.68 -2.96
C THR A 49 20.63 -6.72 -4.37
N ARG A 50 21.26 -5.63 -4.81
CA ARG A 50 21.98 -5.59 -6.08
C ARG A 50 23.42 -6.04 -5.81
N ILE A 51 23.76 -7.26 -6.19
CA ILE A 51 25.16 -7.72 -6.17
C ILE A 51 25.79 -7.26 -7.48
N HIS A 52 26.79 -6.39 -7.40
CA HIS A 52 27.56 -5.94 -8.56
C HIS A 52 28.80 -6.81 -8.68
N PHE A 53 28.92 -7.57 -9.76
CA PHE A 53 30.15 -8.26 -10.12
C PHE A 53 30.88 -7.38 -11.14
N GLY A 54 31.99 -6.77 -10.72
CA GLY A 54 32.90 -6.07 -11.64
C GLY A 54 33.77 -7.08 -12.39
N TYR A 55 33.91 -6.88 -13.70
CA TYR A 55 34.96 -7.51 -14.53
C TYR A 55 36.16 -6.58 -14.60
#